data_AF-A0A969Q411-F1
#
_entry.id   AF-A0A969Q411-F1
#
_cell.length_a   1.000
_cell.length_b   1.000
_cell.length_c   1.000
_cell.angle_alpha   90.00
_cell.angle_beta   90.00
_cell.angle_gamma   90.00
#
_symmetry.space_group_name_H-M   'P 1'
#
loop_
_entity.id
_entity.type
_entity.pdbx_description
1 polymer ?
#
loop_
_entity_poly.entity_id
_entity_poly.type
_entity_poly.pdbx_seq_one_letter_code
_entity_poly.pdbx_strand_id
1 'polypeptide(L)' 'MLPASIAVQKSANKQEKVEIALKSLLSGQTTASESTAIPEGTKLLGVTTEKDGVRVNLSKEFTTGGGTASMTGRLGQI' A
#
# COMPACT_ATOMS: atom_id res chain seq x y z
N MET A 1 11.98 -5.63 5.05
CA MET A 1 10.53 -5.49 5.20
C MET A 1 9.94 -6.87 5.30
N LEU A 2 9.18 -7.16 6.34
CA LEU A 2 8.57 -8.47 6.55
C LEU A 2 7.11 -8.46 6.08
N PRO A 3 6.56 -9.57 5.57
CA PRO A 3 5.15 -9.65 5.21
C PRO A 3 4.27 -9.51 6.46
N ALA A 4 3.26 -8.64 6.42
CA ALA A 4 2.28 -8.48 7.48
C ALA A 4 0.94 -9.13 7.11
N SER A 5 0.36 -9.89 8.04
CA SER A 5 -0.97 -10.49 7.88
C SER A 5 -2.06 -9.54 8.35
N ILE A 6 -3.10 -9.37 7.54
CA ILE A 6 -4.29 -8.57 7.88
C ILE A 6 -5.55 -9.43 7.82
N ALA A 7 -6.47 -9.20 8.75
CA ALA A 7 -7.79 -9.83 8.73
C ALA A 7 -8.74 -9.00 7.85
N VAL A 8 -9.31 -9.61 6.82
CA VAL A 8 -10.33 -8.99 5.96
C VAL A 8 -11.65 -9.74 6.10
N GLN A 9 -12.77 -9.01 6.18
CA GLN A 9 -14.10 -9.61 6.34
C GLN A 9 -14.43 -10.57 5.19
N LYS A 10 -15.11 -11.67 5.52
CA LYS A 10 -15.36 -12.79 4.60
C LYS A 10 -16.27 -12.43 3.41
N SER A 11 -17.10 -11.39 3.54
CA SER A 11 -18.06 -10.93 2.53
C SER A 11 -17.52 -9.88 1.56
N ALA A 12 -16.28 -9.40 1.73
CA ALA A 12 -15.72 -8.35 0.88
C ALA A 12 -15.46 -8.86 -0.55
N ASN A 13 -15.78 -8.06 -1.56
CA ASN A 13 -15.43 -8.38 -2.96
C ASN A 13 -13.93 -8.15 -3.22
N LYS A 14 -13.40 -8.58 -4.37
CA LYS A 14 -11.94 -8.49 -4.66
C LYS A 14 -11.38 -7.08 -4.50
N GLN A 15 -12.09 -6.07 -5.02
CA GLN A 15 -11.66 -4.68 -4.96
C GLN A 15 -11.63 -4.18 -3.53
N GLU A 16 -12.66 -4.46 -2.74
CA GLU A 16 -12.72 -4.10 -1.31
C GLU A 16 -11.58 -4.75 -0.51
N LYS A 17 -11.23 -6.00 -0.80
CA LYS A 17 -10.10 -6.68 -0.12
C LYS A 17 -8.77 -5.97 -0.41
N VAL A 18 -8.53 -5.60 -1.67
CA VAL A 18 -7.32 -4.86 -2.06
C VAL A 18 -7.32 -3.46 -1.44
N GLU A 19 -8.46 -2.78 -1.43
CA GLU A 19 -8.58 -1.46 -0.83
C GLU A 19 -8.26 -1.47 0.67
N ILE A 20 -8.80 -2.45 1.41
CA ILE A 20 -8.53 -2.64 2.84
C ILE A 20 -7.04 -2.93 3.06
N ALA A 21 -6.44 -3.77 2.22
CA ALA A 21 -5.03 -4.10 2.32
C ALA A 21 -4.12 -2.88 2.12
N LEU A 22 -4.38 -2.10 1.06
CA LEU A 22 -3.62 -0.89 0.77
C LEU A 22 -3.84 0.18 1.85
N LYS A 23 -5.07 0.35 2.36
CA LYS A 23 -5.33 1.28 3.47
C LYS A 23 -4.57 0.89 4.73
N SER A 24 -4.54 -0.40 5.07
CA SER A 24 -3.78 -0.90 6.22
C SER A 24 -2.27 -0.77 6.04
N LEU A 25 -1.77 -0.89 4.81
CA LEU A 25 -0.36 -0.69 4.49
C LEU A 25 0.03 0.79 4.62
N LEU A 26 -0.81 1.69 4.10
CA LEU A 26 -0.56 3.14 4.06
C LEU A 26 -0.80 3.85 5.39
N SER A 27 -1.59 3.27 6.30
CA SER A 27 -1.75 3.82 7.65
C SER A 27 -0.46 3.76 8.49
N GLY A 28 0.61 3.17 7.95
CA GLY A 28 1.86 2.97 8.66
C GLY A 28 1.80 1.74 9.57
N GLN A 29 2.97 1.29 9.98
CA GLN A 29 3.12 0.07 10.77
C GLN A 29 2.68 0.31 12.22
N THR A 30 1.89 -0.62 12.73
CA THR A 30 1.33 -0.62 14.10
C THR A 30 2.35 -0.97 15.18
N THR A 31 3.59 -1.32 14.80
CA THR A 31 4.67 -1.68 15.74
C THR A 31 6.01 -1.10 15.29
N ALA A 32 6.80 -0.61 16.26
CA ALA A 32 7.99 0.22 16.04
C ALA A 32 9.21 -0.49 15.40
N SER A 33 9.16 -1.80 15.16
CA SER A 33 10.29 -2.59 14.63
C SER A 33 10.28 -2.76 13.10
N GLU A 34 9.24 -2.25 12.47
CA GLU A 34 8.84 -2.57 11.12
C GLU A 34 9.12 -1.28 10.31
N SER A 35 9.93 -1.35 9.24
CA SER A 35 10.39 -0.19 8.46
C SER A 35 9.66 -0.09 7.11
N THR A 36 9.20 1.11 6.74
CA THR A 36 8.44 1.36 5.51
C THR A 36 9.26 2.21 4.55
N ALA A 37 9.19 1.90 3.25
CA ALA A 37 9.78 2.73 2.20
C ALA A 37 8.79 3.78 1.66
N ILE A 38 7.51 3.67 2.02
CA ILE A 38 6.44 4.58 1.60
C ILE A 38 6.54 5.90 2.39
N PRO A 39 6.62 7.06 1.71
CA PRO A 39 6.65 8.36 2.38
C PRO A 39 5.40 8.63 3.23
N GLU A 40 5.62 9.31 4.36
CA GLU A 40 4.53 9.78 5.20
C GLU A 40 3.56 10.68 4.42
N GLY A 41 2.27 10.57 4.75
CA GLY A 41 1.21 11.34 4.10
C GLY A 41 0.74 10.77 2.76
N THR A 42 1.29 9.65 2.29
CA THR A 42 0.75 8.92 1.12
C THR A 42 -0.67 8.45 1.39
N LYS A 43 -1.59 8.72 0.47
CA LYS A 43 -3.01 8.36 0.56
C LYS A 43 -3.43 7.49 -0.61
N LEU A 44 -4.33 6.54 -0.34
CA LEU A 44 -5.08 5.83 -1.38
C LEU A 44 -6.22 6.72 -1.86
N LEU A 45 -6.17 7.13 -3.13
CA LEU A 45 -7.19 7.95 -3.79
C LEU A 45 -8.26 7.08 -4.48
N GLY A 46 -7.89 5.87 -4.87
CA GLY A 46 -8.82 4.90 -5.44
C GLY A 46 -8.13 3.60 -5.85
N VAL A 47 -8.90 2.52 -5.96
CA VAL A 47 -8.43 1.25 -6.50
C VAL A 47 -9.49 0.66 -7.41
N THR A 48 -9.06 0.03 -8.49
CA THR A 48 -9.94 -0.68 -9.42
C THR A 48 -9.32 -2.01 -9.78
N THR A 49 -10.09 -3.10 -9.64
CA THR A 49 -9.64 -4.43 -10.06
C THR A 49 -10.26 -4.76 -11.41
N GLU A 50 -9.40 -4.94 -12.41
CA GLU A 50 -9.77 -5.31 -13.78
C GLU A 50 -9.40 -6.78 -14.04
N LYS A 51 -9.66 -7.27 -15.27
CA LYS A 51 -9.37 -8.67 -15.62
C LYS A 51 -7.87 -8.96 -15.73
N ASP A 52 -7.09 -7.95 -16.11
CA ASP A 52 -5.66 -8.00 -16.40
C ASP A 52 -4.79 -7.47 -15.25
N GLY A 53 -5.38 -6.82 -14.25
CA GLY A 53 -4.62 -6.34 -13.10
C GLY A 53 -5.39 -5.43 -12.14
N VAL A 54 -4.64 -4.74 -11.30
CA VAL A 54 -5.15 -3.78 -10.32
C VAL A 54 -4.58 -2.40 -10.66
N ARG A 55 -5.46 -1.41 -10.80
CA ARG A 55 -5.06 0.00 -10.92
C ARG A 55 -5.16 0.64 -9.55
N VAL A 56 -4.04 1.14 -9.05
CA VAL A 56 -3.95 1.82 -7.75
C VAL A 56 -3.66 3.30 -7.98
N ASN A 57 -4.54 4.17 -7.50
CA ASN A 57 -4.37 5.61 -7.53
C ASN A 57 -3.88 6.09 -6.17
N LEU A 58 -2.64 6.56 -6.10
CA LEU A 58 -2.01 7.08 -4.89
C LEU A 58 -1.79 8.58 -5.00
N SER A 59 -1.74 9.25 -3.85
CA SER A 59 -1.42 10.66 -3.79
C SER A 59 0.04 10.92 -4.17
N LYS A 60 0.33 12.17 -4.58
CA LYS A 60 1.65 12.58 -5.10
C LYS A 60 2.80 12.32 -4.14
N GLU A 61 2.53 12.28 -2.83
CA GLU A 61 3.49 12.01 -1.76
C GLU A 61 4.19 10.67 -1.97
N PHE A 62 3.55 9.69 -2.62
CA PHE A 62 4.20 8.41 -2.95
C PHE A 62 5.47 8.57 -3.79
N THR A 63 5.56 9.65 -4.58
CA THR A 63 6.69 9.91 -5.49
C THR A 63 7.80 10.78 -4.88
N THR A 64 7.67 11.19 -3.62
CA THR A 64 8.60 12.15 -3.01
C THR A 64 9.69 11.47 -2.18
N GLY A 65 10.84 12.13 -2.06
CA GLY A 65 11.92 11.75 -1.16
C GLY A 65 12.72 10.49 -1.55
N GLY A 66 13.94 10.41 -1.01
CA GLY A 66 14.84 9.26 -1.17
C GLY A 66 15.56 9.18 -2.53
N GLY A 67 16.42 8.18 -2.68
CA GLY A 67 17.10 7.85 -3.94
C GLY A 67 16.40 6.72 -4.69
N THR A 68 17.04 6.20 -5.75
CA THR A 68 16.54 5.07 -6.54
C THR A 68 16.19 3.84 -5.69
N ALA A 69 17.02 3.53 -4.67
CA ALA A 69 16.74 2.43 -3.74
C ALA A 69 15.42 2.61 -2.99
N SER A 70 15.11 3.83 -2.55
CA SER A 70 13.85 4.14 -1.86
C SER A 70 12.64 4.08 -2.81
N MET A 71 12.82 4.48 -4.07
CA MET A 71 11.78 4.38 -5.11
C MET A 71 11.49 2.93 -5.51
N THR A 72 12.52 2.10 -5.65
CA THR A 72 12.34 0.66 -5.90
C THR A 72 11.73 -0.03 -4.68
N GLY A 73 12.19 0.30 -3.47
CA GLY A 73 11.69 -0.31 -2.23
C GLY A 73 10.19 -0.11 -2.02
N ARG A 74 9.67 1.09 -2.25
CA ARG A 74 8.24 1.36 -2.09
C ARG A 74 7.39 0.70 -3.18
N LEU A 75 7.91 0.54 -4.40
CA LEU A 75 7.22 -0.25 -5.43
C LEU A 75 7.17 -1.73 -5.06
N GLY A 76 8.23 -2.29 -4.47
CA GLY A 76 8.23 -3.67 -3.98
C GLY A 76 7.35 -3.90 -2.74
N GLN A 77 6.92 -2.82 -2.08
CA GLN A 77 6.00 -2.86 -0.95
C GLN A 77 4.53 -2.89 -1.37
N ILE A 78 4.22 -2.49 -2.60
CA ILE A 78 2.88 -2.50 -3.22
C ILE A 78 2.69 -3.79 -4.01
#